data_AF-A0A1H9FBY9-F1
#
_entry.id   AF-A0A1H9FBY9-F1
#
_cell.length_a   1.000
_cell.length_b   1.000
_cell.length_c   1.000
_cell.angle_alpha   90.00
_cell.angle_beta   90.00
_cell.angle_gamma   90.00
#
_symmetry.space_group_name_H-M   'P 1'
#
loop_
_entity.id
_entity.type
_entity.pdbx_description
1 polymer ?
#
loop_
_entity_poly.entity_id
_entity_poly.type
_entity_poly.pdbx_seq_one_letter_code
_entity_poly.pdbx_strand_id
1 'polypeptide(L)' 'MSCMAYLEQMRVNIAKYFLQFSDYSVSYISEMCGYNDTNYFAKVFKKHTGITASEFQKQVRGMDMSGKIKKLLEPDN' A
#
# COMPACT_ATOMS: atom_id res chain seq x y z
N MET A 1 -6.10 -23.39 -6.62
CA MET A 1 -5.84 -22.40 -5.56
C MET A 1 -6.10 -23.04 -4.21
N SER A 2 -5.18 -22.92 -3.25
CA SER A 2 -5.42 -23.34 -1.87
C SER A 2 -6.15 -22.24 -1.09
N CYS A 3 -6.79 -22.60 0.02
CA CYS A 3 -7.42 -21.61 0.92
C CYS A 3 -6.43 -20.53 1.38
N MET A 4 -5.18 -20.93 1.66
CA MET A 4 -4.11 -20.00 2.06
C MET A 4 -3.78 -19.00 0.95
N ALA A 5 -3.63 -19.48 -0.29
CA ALA A 5 -3.36 -18.60 -1.43
C ALA A 5 -4.51 -17.61 -1.70
N TYR A 6 -5.76 -18.03 -1.47
CA TYR A 6 -6.92 -17.14 -1.56
C TYR A 6 -6.90 -16.06 -0.47
N LEU A 7 -6.60 -16.43 0.78
CA LEU A 7 -6.45 -15.48 1.88
C LEU A 7 -5.31 -14.48 1.64
N GLU A 8 -4.16 -14.94 1.15
CA GLU A 8 -3.05 -14.06 0.76
C GLU A 8 -3.48 -13.06 -0.32
N GLN A 9 -4.18 -13.52 -1.36
CA GLN A 9 -4.69 -12.67 -2.43
C GLN A 9 -5.68 -11.62 -1.90
N MET A 10 -6.61 -12.02 -1.01
CA MET A 10 -7.55 -11.08 -0.40
C MET A 10 -6.84 -10.00 0.43
N ARG A 11 -5.88 -10.39 1.27
CA ARG A 11 -5.10 -9.46 2.09
C ARG A 11 -4.31 -8.47 1.24
N VAL A 12 -3.69 -8.94 0.15
CA VAL A 12 -2.97 -8.06 -0.80
C VAL A 12 -3.94 -7.08 -1.48
N ASN A 13 -5.14 -7.51 -1.84
CA ASN A 13 -6.13 -6.61 -2.45
C ASN A 13 -6.59 -5.51 -1.47
N ILE A 14 -6.79 -5.86 -0.20
CA ILE A 14 -7.09 -4.89 0.86
C ILE A 14 -5.92 -3.91 1.06
N ALA A 15 -4.68 -4.41 1.07
CA ALA A 15 -3.49 -3.57 1.19
C ALA A 15 -3.40 -2.55 0.04
N LYS A 16 -3.69 -2.96 -1.21
CA LYS A 16 -3.72 -2.04 -2.36
C LYS A 16 -4.72 -0.90 -2.16
N TYR A 17 -5.91 -1.23 -1.66
CA TYR A 17 -6.94 -0.23 -1.36
C TYR A 17 -6.42 0.80 -0.34
N PHE A 18 -5.84 0.35 0.78
CA PHE A 18 -5.30 1.28 1.77
C PHE A 18 -4.12 2.10 1.23
N LEU A 19 -3.21 1.51 0.45
CA LEU A 19 -2.09 2.23 -0.15
C LEU A 19 -2.55 3.32 -1.11
N GLN A 20 -3.70 3.11 -1.77
CA GLN A 20 -4.31 4.06 -2.71
C GLN A 20 -5.11 5.17 -2.02
N PHE A 21 -5.91 4.84 -1.01
CA PHE A 21 -6.96 5.75 -0.50
C PHE A 21 -6.74 6.25 0.94
N SER A 22 -5.71 5.79 1.64
CA SER A 22 -5.37 6.29 2.98
C SER A 22 -4.01 6.97 2.97
N ASP A 23 -3.65 7.66 4.06
CA ASP A 23 -2.31 8.22 4.31
C ASP A 23 -1.45 7.38 5.27
N TYR A 24 -1.88 6.15 5.55
CA TYR A 24 -1.17 5.28 6.50
C TYR A 24 0.21 4.85 5.99
N SER A 25 1.11 4.60 6.96
CA SER A 25 2.42 4.04 6.68
C SER A 25 2.28 2.59 6.20
N VAL A 26 3.25 2.12 5.41
CA VAL A 26 3.26 0.73 4.92
C VAL A 26 3.26 -0.27 6.08
N SER A 27 3.94 0.05 7.20
CA SER A 27 3.95 -0.81 8.39
C SER A 27 2.59 -0.90 9.07
N TYR A 28 1.86 0.22 9.16
CA TYR A 28 0.52 0.21 9.73
C TYR A 28 -0.46 -0.55 8.82
N ILE A 29 -0.32 -0.39 7.50
CA ILE A 29 -1.15 -1.13 6.53
C ILE A 29 -0.88 -2.64 6.61
N SER A 30 0.37 -3.07 6.82
CA SER A 30 0.67 -4.50 6.99
C SER A 30 -0.02 -5.09 8.22
N GLU A 31 0.01 -4.39 9.35
CA GLU A 31 -0.69 -4.80 10.57
C GLU A 31 -2.20 -4.88 10.35
N MET A 32 -2.79 -3.87 9.71
CA MET A 32 -4.22 -3.83 9.36
C MET A 32 -4.65 -4.96 8.42
N CYS A 33 -3.74 -5.43 7.55
CA CYS A 33 -3.97 -6.57 6.67
C CYS A 33 -3.67 -7.93 7.37
N GLY A 34 -3.42 -7.89 8.68
CA GLY A 34 -3.20 -9.04 9.56
C GLY A 34 -1.83 -9.70 9.41
N TYR A 35 -0.81 -8.95 8.98
CA TYR A 35 0.58 -9.39 8.97
C TYR A 35 1.31 -8.87 10.21
N ASN A 36 1.84 -9.79 11.02
CA ASN A 36 2.63 -9.44 12.20
C ASN A 36 4.07 -9.01 11.85
N ASP A 37 4.55 -9.40 10.66
CA ASP A 37 5.88 -9.05 10.17
C ASP A 37 5.77 -8.28 8.85
N THR A 38 6.14 -7.00 8.91
CA THR A 38 6.17 -6.07 7.78
C THR A 38 7.10 -6.55 6.66
N ASN A 39 8.20 -7.24 6.97
CA ASN A 39 9.12 -7.78 5.96
C ASN A 39 8.48 -8.95 5.21
N TYR A 40 7.76 -9.81 5.91
CA TYR A 40 7.00 -10.89 5.27
C TYR A 40 5.88 -10.34 4.39
N PHE A 41 5.13 -9.34 4.88
CA PHE A 41 4.15 -8.61 4.08
C PHE A 41 4.79 -8.05 2.80
N ALA A 42 5.94 -7.38 2.89
CA ALA A 42 6.61 -6.80 1.73
C ALA A 42 6.98 -7.86 0.67
N LYS A 43 7.45 -9.03 1.10
CA LYS A 43 7.74 -10.17 0.22
C LYS A 43 6.48 -10.70 -0.47
N VAL A 44 5.40 -10.92 0.30
CA VAL A 44 4.11 -11.40 -0.23
C VAL A 44 3.51 -10.38 -1.19
N PHE A 45 3.46 -9.11 -0.80
CA PHE A 45 2.94 -8.04 -1.65
C PHE A 45 3.71 -7.95 -2.96
N LYS A 46 5.05 -7.98 -2.92
CA LYS A 46 5.87 -7.98 -4.14
C LYS A 46 5.65 -9.22 -4.99
N LYS A 47 5.50 -10.40 -4.38
CA LYS A 47 5.17 -11.64 -5.10
C LYS A 47 3.84 -11.54 -5.86
N HIS A 48 2.82 -10.91 -5.27
CA HIS A 48 1.49 -10.78 -5.88
C HIS A 48 1.34 -9.60 -6.85
N THR A 49 2.18 -8.56 -6.72
CA THR A 49 2.02 -7.29 -7.48
C THR A 49 3.18 -6.97 -8.42
N GLY A 50 4.33 -7.63 -8.26
CA GLY A 50 5.56 -7.36 -9.00
C GLY A 50 6.43 -6.24 -8.42
N ILE A 51 5.87 -5.38 -7.55
CA ILE A 51 6.55 -4.21 -6.98
C ILE A 51 6.38 -4.13 -5.46
N THR A 52 7.19 -3.34 -4.78
CA THR A 52 7.05 -3.13 -3.33
C THR A 52 5.80 -2.31 -3.00
N ALA A 53 5.28 -2.46 -1.78
CA ALA A 53 4.14 -1.66 -1.32
C ALA A 53 4.42 -0.15 -1.36
N SER A 54 5.65 0.27 -1.03
CA SER A 54 6.07 1.67 -1.10
C SER A 54 6.14 2.19 -2.54
N GLU A 55 6.62 1.38 -3.49
CA GLU A 55 6.60 1.75 -4.92
C GLU A 55 5.16 1.84 -5.43
N PHE A 56 4.30 0.88 -5.06
CA PHE A 56 2.88 0.91 -5.40
C PHE A 56 2.21 2.19 -4.89
N GLN A 57 2.43 2.53 -3.61
CA GLN A 57 1.92 3.74 -2.98
C GLN A 57 2.35 5.00 -3.74
N LYS A 58 3.63 5.10 -4.13
CA LYS A 58 4.13 6.22 -4.94
C LYS A 58 3.49 6.28 -6.32
N GLN A 59 3.28 5.13 -6.99
CA GLN A 59 2.65 5.09 -8.30
C GLN A 59 1.20 5.55 -8.27
N VAL A 60 0.41 5.05 -7.31
CA VAL A 60 -1.03 5.37 -7.23
C VAL A 60 -1.28 6.77 -6.70
N ARG A 61 -0.45 7.27 -5.77
CA ARG A 61 -0.58 8.64 -5.25
C ARG A 61 0.10 9.69 -6.14
N GLY A 62 1.07 9.29 -6.96
CA GLY A 62 1.62 10.17 -8.00
C GLY A 62 0.58 10.57 -9.06
N MET A 63 -0.54 9.84 -9.14
CA MET A 63 -1.71 10.18 -9.96
C MET A 63 -2.78 10.97 -9.17
N ASP A 64 -2.61 11.18 -7.87
CA ASP A 64 -3.56 11.92 -7.04
C ASP A 64 -3.33 13.44 -7.15
N MET A 65 -4.28 14.13 -7.78
CA MET A 65 -4.29 15.59 -7.87
C MET A 65 -4.40 16.28 -6.50
N SER A 66 -4.81 15.56 -5.44
CA SER A 66 -4.85 16.06 -4.06
C SER A 66 -3.45 16.39 -3.50
N GLY A 67 -2.43 15.61 -3.90
CA GLY A 67 -1.03 15.89 -3.53
C GLY A 67 -0.48 17.18 -4.15
N LYS A 68 -0.94 17.53 -5.36
CA LYS A 68 -0.67 18.85 -5.97
C LYS A 68 -1.32 19.97 -5.17
N ILE A 69 -2.55 19.78 -4.67
CA ILE A 69 -3.27 20.79 -3.89
C ILE A 69 -2.54 21.08 -2.56
N LYS A 70 -2.06 20.07 -1.83
CA LYS A 70 -1.24 20.29 -0.63
C LYS A 70 0.02 21.09 -0.93
N LYS A 71 0.71 20.79 -2.04
CA LYS A 71 1.92 21.52 -2.46
C LYS A 71 1.65 22.95 -2.97
N LEU A 72 0.41 23.27 -3.35
CA LEU A 72 -0.03 24.61 -3.76
C LEU A 72 -0.55 25.45 -2.57
N LEU A 73 -1.01 24.80 -1.49
CA LEU A 73 -1.53 25.46 -0.29
C LEU A 73 -0.45 25.83 0.74
N GLU A 74 0.79 25.38 0.54
CA GLU A 74 1.95 25.77 1.34
C GLU A 74 3.03 26.37 0.41
N PRO A 75 2.86 27.61 -0.08
CA PRO A 75 3.78 28.17 -1.06
C PRO A 75 5.14 28.60 -0.48
N ASP A 76 5.30 28.74 0.85
CA ASP A 76 6.53 29.26 1.43
C ASP A 76 6.95 28.53 2.71
N ASN A 77 7.96 27.67 2.57
CA ASN A 77 9.09 27.60 3.50
C ASN A 77 10.40 27.39 2.73
#